data_AF-A0AAD3GZF7-F1
#
_entry.id   AF-A0AAD3GZF7-F1
#
_cell.length_a   1.000
_cell.length_b   1.000
_cell.length_c   1.000
_cell.angle_alpha   90.00
_cell.angle_beta   90.00
_cell.angle_gamma   90.00
#
_symmetry.space_group_name_H-M   'P 1'
#
loop_
_entity.id
_entity.type
_entity.pdbx_description
1 polymer ?
#
loop_
_entity_poly.entity_id
_entity_poly.type
_entity_poly.pdbx_seq_one_letter_code
_entity_poly.pdbx_strand_id
1 'polypeptide(L)'
;MKIPKVSIIQYVLTVSTANVFTNSNSYSGQVSAFSFTPSLFRFNLKEVGSNQGWMQTALKMANLDPEFYRRRRETKNINDCVQLDDDDNQEAFNALGDLAIEGQGAVGFKFVMDDNAKEVRFRFDPAKGNDIDSGESSPHPIFHTISNEKGWVITDLVTCEELAGPVYDDRGLPLLNPGRNQTFWMSFDKENLSIKGGSGYMLTALQLVEKRFEEPQDVYNQTVHEKKLKEYQNKYGKISKYSMDPSSIKQDEDGCKIVELITSKYPITQDLPPIVKDHQDITLEDLDTRTAISIKELSPECQRLYENVAGASIKISPPDFPDFAQAIDYSINFGFCKETLARKAQGEFEGGKSDYDANQAYLRVTLGSNLGDSPGIPYVMEIWPAGCYSPIHDHSQANAIIKVLHGSLTTRWFESLDRVQQQKELLTSTCNPVPYKQAVISEGDVTWLDDRQFQTHQLFNHNVDGTACITIQCYMYNNRDVSHYENFDYIGGTDNEIIGFVPNSDWDYECFKQLLKEEFSKYKENAAPVPDLKPRGGT
;
A
#
# COMPACT_ATOMS: atom_id res chain seq x y z
N MET A 1 5.28 -49.70 44.56
CA MET A 1 6.11 -49.15 43.47
C MET A 1 6.15 -50.15 42.31
N LYS A 2 5.42 -49.84 41.25
CA LYS A 2 5.54 -50.40 39.89
C LYS A 2 5.15 -49.25 38.95
N ILE A 3 6.05 -48.89 38.05
CA ILE A 3 5.87 -47.82 37.08
C ILE A 3 5.02 -48.38 35.91
N PRO A 4 3.97 -47.70 35.42
CA PRO A 4 3.25 -48.15 34.25
C PRO A 4 3.94 -47.67 32.97
N LYS A 5 3.92 -48.56 31.96
CA LYS A 5 4.48 -48.37 30.62
C LYS A 5 3.69 -47.31 29.84
N VAL A 6 4.40 -46.42 29.16
CA VAL A 6 3.86 -45.51 28.13
C VAL A 6 3.97 -46.21 26.78
N SER A 7 2.85 -46.34 26.07
CA SER A 7 2.79 -46.86 24.71
C SER A 7 2.96 -45.69 23.72
N ILE A 8 3.99 -45.77 22.88
CA ILE A 8 4.20 -44.86 21.75
C ILE A 8 3.38 -45.39 20.57
N ILE A 9 2.44 -44.60 20.07
CA ILE A 9 1.73 -44.88 18.81
C ILE A 9 2.56 -44.26 17.69
N GLN A 10 3.08 -45.11 16.82
CA GLN A 10 3.85 -44.77 15.64
C GLN A 10 2.89 -44.78 14.44
N TYR A 11 2.69 -43.62 13.79
CA TYR A 11 1.94 -43.55 12.54
C TYR A 11 2.83 -44.03 11.39
N VAL A 12 2.49 -45.18 10.81
CA VAL A 12 3.08 -45.68 9.57
C VAL A 12 2.21 -45.17 8.42
N LEU A 13 2.75 -44.22 7.63
CA LEU A 13 2.16 -43.82 6.35
C LEU A 13 2.34 -44.98 5.37
N THR A 14 1.24 -45.62 4.97
CA THR A 14 1.24 -46.61 3.89
C THR A 14 0.77 -45.91 2.62
N VAL A 15 1.68 -45.69 1.67
CA VAL A 15 1.34 -45.19 0.34
C VAL A 15 0.94 -46.39 -0.51
N SER A 16 -0.34 -46.48 -0.84
CA SER A 16 -0.88 -47.45 -1.79
C SER A 16 -1.00 -46.77 -3.16
N THR A 17 -0.14 -47.14 -4.09
CA THR A 17 -0.27 -46.82 -5.51
C THR A 17 -1.38 -47.68 -6.13
N ALA A 18 -2.39 -47.05 -6.72
CA ALA A 18 -3.36 -47.74 -7.56
C ALA A 18 -3.41 -47.06 -8.93
N ASN A 19 -3.00 -47.85 -9.94
CA ASN A 19 -3.07 -47.52 -11.35
C ASN A 19 -4.52 -47.37 -11.80
N VAL A 20 -4.79 -46.32 -12.59
CA VAL A 20 -6.06 -46.11 -13.29
C VAL A 20 -5.98 -46.80 -14.66
N PHE A 21 -6.86 -47.78 -14.87
CA PHE A 21 -7.28 -48.22 -16.20
C PHE A 21 -8.76 -47.90 -16.39
N THR A 22 -9.07 -47.38 -17.57
CA THR A 22 -10.38 -46.97 -18.08
C THR A 22 -11.36 -48.13 -18.23
N ASN A 23 -12.64 -47.93 -17.87
CA ASN A 23 -13.75 -48.01 -18.84
C ASN A 23 -15.13 -47.66 -18.25
N SER A 24 -15.95 -47.15 -19.15
CA SER A 24 -17.38 -46.80 -19.08
C SER A 24 -18.30 -47.89 -18.56
N ASN A 25 -19.32 -47.53 -17.75
CA ASN A 25 -20.74 -47.63 -18.14
C ASN A 25 -21.69 -47.09 -17.07
N SER A 26 -22.77 -46.51 -17.57
CA SER A 26 -23.97 -46.01 -16.91
C SER A 26 -24.65 -47.00 -15.97
N TYR A 27 -25.17 -46.52 -14.82
CA TYR A 27 -26.44 -46.98 -14.25
C TYR A 27 -27.02 -45.95 -13.27
N SER A 28 -28.30 -45.67 -13.45
CA SER A 28 -29.19 -44.87 -12.59
C SER A 28 -29.57 -45.62 -11.32
N GLY A 29 -29.58 -44.94 -10.17
CA GLY A 29 -30.18 -45.46 -8.93
C GLY A 29 -30.32 -44.37 -7.86
N GLN A 30 -31.57 -44.08 -7.49
CA GLN A 30 -31.95 -43.28 -6.32
C GLN A 30 -31.44 -43.92 -5.02
N VAL A 31 -30.91 -43.11 -4.09
CA VAL A 31 -30.93 -43.44 -2.66
C VAL A 31 -31.18 -42.19 -1.82
N SER A 32 -31.99 -42.42 -0.80
CA SER A 32 -32.67 -41.58 0.17
C SER A 32 -31.77 -40.73 1.08
N ALA A 33 -32.34 -39.60 1.51
CA ALA A 33 -31.84 -38.72 2.56
C ALA A 33 -31.76 -39.44 3.92
N PHE A 34 -30.61 -39.31 4.59
CA PHE A 34 -30.46 -39.59 6.02
C PHE A 34 -30.33 -38.26 6.77
N SER A 35 -31.29 -37.98 7.64
CA SER A 35 -31.24 -36.91 8.63
C SER A 35 -30.40 -37.37 9.83
N PHE A 36 -29.39 -36.58 10.22
CA PHE A 36 -28.72 -36.72 11.51
C PHE A 36 -29.24 -35.65 12.48
N THR A 37 -29.76 -36.10 13.62
CA THR A 37 -30.01 -35.27 14.81
C THR A 37 -28.72 -35.12 15.62
N PRO A 38 -28.43 -33.96 16.24
CA PRO A 38 -27.24 -33.81 17.08
C PRO A 38 -27.55 -34.31 18.49
N SER A 39 -26.84 -35.34 18.93
CA SER A 39 -26.77 -35.71 20.35
C SER A 39 -25.75 -34.82 21.07
N LEU A 40 -26.20 -34.18 22.14
CA LEU A 40 -25.37 -33.43 23.08
C LEU A 40 -24.27 -34.34 23.67
N PHE A 41 -23.00 -34.04 23.38
CA PHE A 41 -21.89 -34.45 24.24
C PHE A 41 -21.58 -33.31 25.21
N ARG A 42 -21.97 -33.50 26.48
CA ARG A 42 -21.47 -32.69 27.61
C ARG A 42 -20.05 -33.15 27.95
N PHE A 43 -19.05 -32.32 27.67
CA PHE A 43 -17.73 -32.49 28.27
C PHE A 43 -17.76 -31.99 29.71
N ASN A 44 -17.40 -32.87 30.64
CA ASN A 44 -17.23 -32.58 32.05
C ASN A 44 -15.76 -32.14 32.25
N LEU A 45 -15.53 -30.82 32.32
CA LEU A 45 -14.21 -30.26 32.65
C LEU A 45 -14.02 -30.34 34.18
N LYS A 46 -13.34 -31.38 34.64
CA LYS A 46 -12.64 -31.37 35.92
C LYS A 46 -11.15 -31.62 35.67
N GLU A 47 -10.37 -30.68 36.20
CA GLU A 47 -8.91 -30.72 36.40
C GLU A 47 -8.05 -30.81 35.14
N VAL A 48 -7.76 -29.63 34.57
CA VAL A 48 -6.49 -29.41 33.87
C VAL A 48 -5.77 -28.29 34.62
N GLY A 49 -4.60 -28.62 35.15
CA GLY A 49 -3.75 -27.74 35.93
C GLY A 49 -3.36 -26.46 35.18
N SER A 50 -3.02 -25.46 35.98
CA SER A 50 -2.54 -24.14 35.61
C SER A 50 -1.40 -24.17 34.57
N ASN A 51 -1.74 -24.15 33.29
CA ASN A 51 -0.82 -23.89 32.19
C ASN A 51 -0.88 -22.41 31.81
N GLN A 52 -0.48 -21.53 32.74
CA GLN A 52 -0.25 -20.10 32.45
C GLN A 52 0.85 -19.89 31.40
N GLY A 53 1.73 -20.89 31.17
CA GLY A 53 2.78 -20.82 30.16
C GLY A 53 2.29 -20.90 28.71
N TRP A 54 1.22 -21.65 28.44
CA TRP A 54 0.66 -21.74 27.07
C TRP A 54 -0.09 -20.47 26.69
N MET A 55 -0.80 -19.84 27.63
CA MET A 55 -1.45 -18.55 27.39
C MET A 55 -0.43 -17.43 27.15
N GLN A 56 0.70 -17.38 27.90
CA GLN A 56 1.77 -16.42 27.62
C GLN A 56 2.52 -16.70 26.31
N THR A 57 2.63 -17.97 25.90
CA THR A 57 3.24 -18.33 24.61
C THR A 57 2.29 -18.05 23.44
N ALA A 58 0.99 -18.26 23.61
CA ALA A 58 -0.04 -17.88 22.64
C ALA A 58 -0.22 -16.35 22.54
N LEU A 59 -0.09 -15.60 23.66
CA LEU A 59 -0.03 -14.13 23.65
C LEU A 59 1.27 -13.59 23.03
N LYS A 60 2.40 -14.30 23.17
CA LYS A 60 3.64 -13.98 22.44
C LYS A 60 3.58 -14.33 20.96
N MET A 61 2.83 -15.38 20.59
CA MET A 61 2.57 -15.75 19.19
C MET A 61 1.44 -14.95 18.54
N ALA A 62 0.56 -14.32 19.33
CA ALA A 62 -0.41 -13.34 18.82
C ALA A 62 0.24 -12.00 18.42
N ASN A 63 1.52 -11.80 18.76
CA ASN A 63 2.38 -10.74 18.23
C ASN A 63 3.31 -11.26 17.11
N LEU A 64 2.92 -12.32 16.40
CA LEU A 64 3.53 -12.65 15.12
C LEU A 64 3.16 -11.54 14.15
N ASP A 65 4.07 -10.57 14.04
CA ASP A 65 4.02 -9.44 13.10
C ASP A 65 3.67 -9.95 11.70
N PRO A 66 2.45 -9.69 11.16
CA PRO A 66 2.17 -9.90 9.74
C PRO A 66 3.19 -9.15 8.88
N GLU A 67 3.35 -9.53 7.61
CA GLU A 67 4.36 -8.96 6.70
C GLU A 67 4.35 -7.41 6.71
N PHE A 68 3.19 -6.82 6.99
CA PHE A 68 2.96 -5.39 7.14
C PHE A 68 3.87 -4.65 8.12
N TYR A 69 4.16 -5.24 9.27
CA TYR A 69 4.94 -4.59 10.33
C TYR A 69 6.44 -4.70 10.12
N ARG A 70 6.87 -5.38 9.05
CA ARG A 70 8.28 -5.63 8.76
C ARG A 70 9.13 -4.38 8.62
N ARG A 71 8.53 -3.20 8.38
CA ARG A 71 9.26 -1.94 8.23
C ARG A 71 9.26 -1.12 9.53
N ARG A 72 10.36 -1.13 10.28
CA ARG A 72 10.51 -0.27 11.47
C ARG A 72 10.93 1.13 11.02
N ARG A 73 10.30 2.15 11.60
CA ARG A 73 10.67 3.55 11.43
C ARG A 73 11.46 4.05 12.63
N GLU A 74 12.51 4.81 12.38
CA GLU A 74 13.33 5.43 13.40
C GLU A 74 13.89 6.74 12.88
N THR A 75 13.64 7.84 13.60
CA THR A 75 14.22 9.15 13.28
C THR A 75 15.55 9.31 14.00
N LYS A 76 16.59 9.75 13.28
CA LYS A 76 17.92 10.00 13.82
C LYS A 76 18.39 11.41 13.47
N ASN A 77 19.05 12.04 14.43
CA ASN A 77 19.91 13.18 14.17
C ASN A 77 21.30 12.66 13.79
N ILE A 78 21.72 12.91 12.56
CA ILE A 78 22.99 12.40 12.05
C ILE A 78 24.19 13.02 12.76
N ASN A 79 24.06 14.26 13.25
CA ASN A 79 25.12 14.92 13.99
C ASN A 79 25.51 14.15 15.28
N ASP A 80 24.59 13.34 15.82
CA ASP A 80 24.83 12.51 17.00
C ASP A 80 25.39 11.12 16.67
N CYS A 81 25.48 10.78 15.39
CA CYS A 81 25.95 9.47 14.92
C CYS A 81 27.47 9.42 14.85
N VAL A 82 28.03 8.22 15.07
CA VAL A 82 29.48 8.00 15.02
C VAL A 82 29.98 8.25 13.60
N GLN A 83 30.91 9.19 13.46
CA GLN A 83 31.64 9.42 12.22
C GLN A 83 32.64 8.27 12.00
N LEU A 84 32.60 7.73 10.80
CA LEU A 84 33.54 6.78 10.26
C LEU A 84 34.47 7.57 9.35
N ASP A 85 35.75 7.60 9.71
CA ASP A 85 36.78 8.17 8.85
C ASP A 85 37.15 7.13 7.79
N ASP A 86 37.03 7.50 6.51
CA ASP A 86 37.60 6.71 5.42
C ASP A 86 39.09 7.05 5.31
N ASP A 87 39.94 6.17 5.85
CA ASP A 87 41.39 6.38 5.99
C ASP A 87 42.10 6.73 4.67
N ASP A 88 41.49 6.42 3.52
CA ASP A 88 42.06 6.65 2.19
C ASP A 88 41.49 7.88 1.43
N ASN A 89 40.32 8.43 1.77
CA ASN A 89 39.63 9.45 0.95
C ASN A 89 39.16 10.73 1.68
N GLN A 90 39.39 10.90 2.99
CA GLN A 90 38.89 12.06 3.77
C GLN A 90 37.35 12.24 3.72
N GLU A 91 36.60 11.21 3.36
CA GLU A 91 35.13 11.27 3.31
C GLU A 91 34.55 10.79 4.64
N ALA A 92 33.70 11.62 5.24
CA ALA A 92 33.06 11.35 6.52
C ALA A 92 31.71 10.66 6.29
N PHE A 93 31.58 9.41 6.73
CA PHE A 93 30.31 8.68 6.76
C PHE A 93 29.80 8.60 8.19
N ASN A 94 28.49 8.77 8.39
CA ASN A 94 27.90 8.59 9.71
C ASN A 94 27.24 7.22 9.80
N ALA A 95 27.62 6.43 10.80
CA ALA A 95 27.05 5.11 11.05
C ALA A 95 25.59 5.22 11.50
N LEU A 96 24.67 4.63 10.75
CA LEU A 96 23.23 4.79 10.99
C LEU A 96 22.56 3.55 11.57
N GLY A 97 23.13 2.36 11.39
CA GLY A 97 22.62 1.15 12.04
C GLY A 97 23.03 -0.13 11.33
N ASP A 98 22.34 -1.20 11.69
CA ASP A 98 22.61 -2.54 11.20
C ASP A 98 21.34 -3.20 10.62
N LEU A 99 21.51 -4.00 9.57
CA LEU A 99 20.52 -4.93 9.05
C LEU A 99 20.25 -6.02 10.10
N ALA A 100 18.98 -6.43 10.20
CA ALA A 100 18.58 -7.50 11.12
C ALA A 100 19.13 -8.88 10.72
N ILE A 101 19.45 -9.09 9.44
CA ILE A 101 20.08 -10.30 8.92
C ILE A 101 21.28 -9.89 8.04
N GLU A 102 22.42 -10.54 8.24
CA GLU A 102 23.60 -10.31 7.38
C GLU A 102 23.31 -10.69 5.92
N GLY A 103 23.64 -9.78 5.01
CA GLY A 103 23.44 -9.90 3.57
C GLY A 103 21.97 -9.82 3.15
N GLN A 104 21.04 -9.56 4.07
CA GLN A 104 19.61 -9.64 3.79
C GLN A 104 18.78 -8.58 4.51
N GLY A 105 17.93 -7.91 3.74
CA GLY A 105 16.99 -6.92 4.25
C GLY A 105 16.90 -5.72 3.34
N ALA A 106 16.21 -4.69 3.79
CA ALA A 106 16.13 -3.43 3.08
C ALA A 106 16.18 -2.25 4.05
N VAL A 107 16.70 -1.12 3.59
CA VAL A 107 16.71 0.12 4.35
C VAL A 107 16.34 1.28 3.43
N GLY A 108 15.42 2.11 3.87
CA GLY A 108 15.07 3.39 3.29
C GLY A 108 15.61 4.54 4.14
N PHE A 109 16.09 5.58 3.48
CA PHE A 109 16.58 6.83 4.05
C PHE A 109 15.71 7.95 3.52
N LYS A 110 14.90 8.55 4.39
CA LYS A 110 14.03 9.66 4.05
C LYS A 110 14.51 10.93 4.75
N PHE A 111 14.77 11.98 3.99
CA PHE A 111 15.29 13.25 4.49
C PHE A 111 15.02 14.39 3.51
N VAL A 112 15.13 15.63 4.00
CA VAL A 112 15.10 16.82 3.14
C VAL A 112 16.47 17.04 2.54
N MET A 113 16.55 17.05 1.21
CA MET A 113 17.81 17.21 0.49
C MET A 113 18.30 18.66 0.56
N ASP A 114 19.61 18.85 0.74
CA ASP A 114 20.23 20.19 0.69
C ASP A 114 20.06 20.80 -0.71
N ASP A 115 19.82 22.11 -0.76
CA ASP A 115 19.60 22.85 -2.02
C ASP A 115 20.82 22.80 -2.95
N ASN A 116 22.03 22.55 -2.40
CA ASN A 116 23.29 22.45 -3.14
C ASN A 116 23.76 20.99 -3.31
N ALA A 117 22.97 20.00 -2.90
CA ALA A 117 23.35 18.60 -3.04
C ALA A 117 23.52 18.23 -4.51
N LYS A 118 24.74 17.79 -4.86
CA LYS A 118 25.06 17.27 -6.21
C LYS A 118 25.02 15.76 -6.26
N GLU A 119 25.21 15.13 -5.11
CA GLU A 119 25.37 13.69 -4.98
C GLU A 119 24.85 13.25 -3.60
N VAL A 120 24.26 12.06 -3.53
CA VAL A 120 23.89 11.38 -2.29
C VAL A 120 24.66 10.06 -2.27
N ARG A 121 25.27 9.75 -1.11
CA ARG A 121 26.12 8.57 -0.96
C ARG A 121 25.74 7.75 0.26
N PHE A 122 25.71 6.43 0.04
CA PHE A 122 25.45 5.45 1.08
C PHE A 122 26.50 4.35 1.01
N ARG A 123 26.94 3.91 2.17
CA ARG A 123 27.95 2.86 2.30
C ARG A 123 27.40 1.72 3.14
N PHE A 124 27.62 0.51 2.64
CA PHE A 124 27.18 -0.73 3.25
C PHE A 124 28.38 -1.61 3.56
N ASP A 125 28.65 -1.81 4.84
CA ASP A 125 29.83 -2.51 5.32
C ASP A 125 29.47 -3.88 5.91
N PRO A 126 30.41 -4.83 5.90
CA PRO A 126 30.27 -6.07 6.64
C PRO A 126 30.27 -5.86 8.16
N ALA A 127 29.74 -6.83 8.90
CA ALA A 127 29.85 -6.86 10.35
C ALA A 127 31.32 -6.78 10.81
N LYS A 128 31.63 -5.99 11.84
CA LYS A 128 32.98 -5.95 12.43
C LYS A 128 33.25 -7.29 13.12
N GLY A 129 34.30 -8.03 12.72
CA GLY A 129 34.80 -9.14 13.53
C GLY A 129 35.26 -10.42 12.84
N ASN A 130 35.48 -10.46 11.53
CA ASN A 130 36.17 -11.62 10.94
C ASN A 130 37.65 -11.31 10.77
N ASP A 131 38.46 -12.01 11.55
CA ASP A 131 39.92 -12.05 11.46
C ASP A 131 40.35 -12.13 9.98
N ILE A 132 41.15 -11.16 9.56
CA ILE A 132 41.88 -11.16 8.29
C ILE A 132 42.84 -12.38 8.21
N ASP A 133 43.03 -13.11 9.32
CA ASP A 133 43.92 -14.27 9.44
C ASP A 133 43.32 -15.62 8.96
N SER A 134 42.05 -15.71 8.55
CA SER A 134 41.45 -17.00 8.14
C SER A 134 41.69 -17.40 6.67
N GLY A 135 42.22 -16.50 5.83
CA GLY A 135 42.45 -16.78 4.41
C GLY A 135 41.17 -16.90 3.55
N GLU A 136 39.98 -16.65 4.14
CA GLU A 136 38.74 -16.44 3.38
C GLU A 136 38.72 -15.00 2.82
N SER A 137 38.22 -14.81 1.59
CA SER A 137 38.13 -13.49 0.95
C SER A 137 37.38 -12.52 1.87
N SER A 138 38.02 -11.39 2.21
CA SER A 138 37.40 -10.34 3.03
C SER A 138 36.09 -9.90 2.38
N PRO A 139 34.98 -9.78 3.14
CA PRO A 139 33.73 -9.28 2.59
C PRO A 139 33.91 -7.87 2.00
N HIS A 140 33.18 -7.62 0.93
CA HIS A 140 33.29 -6.45 0.07
C HIS A 140 32.26 -5.39 0.49
N PRO A 141 32.68 -4.22 0.98
CA PRO A 141 31.78 -3.09 1.19
C PRO A 141 31.20 -2.59 -0.15
N ILE A 142 29.99 -2.06 -0.10
CA ILE A 142 29.28 -1.54 -1.28
C ILE A 142 28.97 -0.07 -1.11
N PHE A 143 29.09 0.65 -2.21
CA PHE A 143 28.77 2.06 -2.33
C PHE A 143 27.58 2.28 -3.25
N HIS A 144 26.60 3.07 -2.81
CA HIS A 144 25.57 3.62 -3.66
C HIS A 144 25.85 5.12 -3.84
N THR A 145 26.05 5.54 -5.09
CA THR A 145 26.25 6.94 -5.46
C THR A 145 25.12 7.37 -6.38
N ILE A 146 24.42 8.43 -6.01
CA ILE A 146 23.23 8.91 -6.71
C ILE A 146 23.46 10.38 -7.07
N SER A 147 23.44 10.71 -8.36
CA SER A 147 23.52 12.10 -8.83
C SER A 147 22.76 12.29 -10.14
N ASN A 148 22.37 13.52 -10.43
CA ASN A 148 21.76 13.86 -11.72
C ASN A 148 22.76 13.78 -12.89
N GLU A 149 24.07 13.89 -12.63
CA GLU A 149 25.11 13.87 -13.67
C GLU A 149 25.61 12.46 -13.98
N LYS A 150 25.83 11.63 -12.95
CA LYS A 150 26.38 10.27 -13.09
C LYS A 150 25.31 9.18 -13.02
N GLY A 151 24.09 9.53 -12.65
CA GLY A 151 23.03 8.57 -12.38
C GLY A 151 23.16 7.89 -11.01
N TRP A 152 22.40 6.80 -10.84
CA TRP A 152 22.54 5.87 -9.72
C TRP A 152 23.51 4.75 -10.09
N VAL A 153 24.66 4.71 -9.40
CA VAL A 153 25.71 3.71 -9.55
C VAL A 153 25.88 2.92 -8.24
N ILE A 154 26.03 1.60 -8.35
CA ILE A 154 26.39 0.69 -7.26
C ILE A 154 27.81 0.19 -7.50
N THR A 155 28.72 0.40 -6.56
CA THR A 155 30.14 0.06 -6.71
C THR A 155 30.61 -0.88 -5.61
N ASP A 156 31.38 -1.89 -5.97
CA ASP A 156 32.16 -2.71 -5.05
C ASP A 156 33.45 -1.97 -4.67
N LEU A 157 33.63 -1.64 -3.39
CA LEU A 157 34.76 -0.81 -2.95
C LEU A 157 36.10 -1.55 -2.93
N VAL A 158 36.10 -2.89 -2.98
CA VAL A 158 37.35 -3.67 -3.00
C VAL A 158 37.85 -3.82 -4.44
N THR A 159 36.95 -4.11 -5.38
CA THR A 159 37.33 -4.33 -6.79
C THR A 159 37.24 -3.06 -7.64
N CYS A 160 36.61 -2.00 -7.12
CA CYS A 160 36.21 -0.82 -7.88
C CYS A 160 35.29 -1.15 -9.07
N GLU A 161 34.60 -2.29 -9.04
CA GLU A 161 33.66 -2.72 -10.07
C GLU A 161 32.33 -1.99 -9.92
N GLU A 162 31.82 -1.42 -11.01
CA GLU A 162 30.43 -0.98 -11.11
C GLU A 162 29.52 -2.22 -11.21
N LEU A 163 28.82 -2.51 -10.13
CA LEU A 163 27.91 -3.64 -10.03
C LEU A 163 26.63 -3.40 -10.83
N ALA A 164 26.08 -2.18 -10.78
CA ALA A 164 24.91 -1.76 -11.56
C ALA A 164 24.85 -0.23 -11.72
N GLY A 165 24.16 0.23 -12.77
CA GLY A 165 24.11 1.62 -13.20
C GLY A 165 24.58 1.80 -14.65
N PRO A 166 24.68 3.05 -15.14
CA PRO A 166 24.09 4.26 -14.57
C PRO A 166 22.62 4.43 -15.00
N VAL A 167 21.75 4.77 -14.04
CA VAL A 167 20.36 5.17 -14.29
C VAL A 167 20.28 6.67 -14.10
N TYR A 168 19.86 7.45 -15.09
CA TYR A 168 19.99 8.92 -15.06
C TYR A 168 18.72 9.67 -14.68
N ASP A 169 17.57 9.04 -14.82
CA ASP A 169 16.28 9.64 -14.51
C ASP A 169 15.34 8.64 -13.83
N ASP A 170 14.35 9.18 -13.14
CA ASP A 170 13.23 8.46 -12.57
C ASP A 170 11.94 8.89 -13.28
N ARG A 171 11.52 8.11 -14.28
CA ARG A 171 10.33 8.39 -15.10
C ARG A 171 10.40 9.80 -15.74
N GLY A 172 11.55 10.15 -16.30
CA GLY A 172 11.78 11.43 -16.96
C GLY A 172 12.05 12.61 -16.01
N LEU A 173 12.17 12.35 -14.70
CA LEU A 173 12.58 13.33 -13.70
C LEU A 173 14.05 13.16 -13.29
N PRO A 174 14.71 14.25 -12.84
CA PRO A 174 15.98 14.15 -12.14
C PRO A 174 15.90 13.18 -10.94
N LEU A 175 17.00 12.45 -10.71
CA LEU A 175 17.10 11.55 -9.56
C LEU A 175 17.09 12.30 -8.22
N LEU A 176 17.84 13.40 -8.15
CA LEU A 176 17.92 14.25 -6.99
C LEU A 176 16.90 15.39 -7.09
N ASN A 177 16.17 15.63 -6.00
CA ASN A 177 15.23 16.73 -5.87
C ASN A 177 15.62 17.66 -4.71
N PRO A 178 16.62 18.55 -4.91
CA PRO A 178 17.10 19.47 -3.89
C PRO A 178 15.98 20.28 -3.24
N GLY A 179 16.05 20.47 -1.93
CA GLY A 179 15.07 21.22 -1.15
C GLY A 179 13.77 20.46 -0.85
N ARG A 180 13.57 19.26 -1.39
CA ARG A 180 12.37 18.44 -1.17
C ARG A 180 12.68 17.23 -0.29
N ASN A 181 11.63 16.67 0.30
CA ASN A 181 11.73 15.44 1.07
C ASN A 181 11.80 14.25 0.11
N GLN A 182 12.82 13.42 0.23
CA GLN A 182 13.04 12.31 -0.68
C GLN A 182 13.44 11.06 0.07
N THR A 183 12.92 9.92 -0.37
CA THR A 183 13.31 8.60 0.14
C THR A 183 14.18 7.91 -0.90
N PHE A 184 15.34 7.42 -0.48
CA PHE A 184 16.13 6.44 -1.23
C PHE A 184 16.14 5.13 -0.46
N TRP A 185 16.03 4.01 -1.14
CA TRP A 185 16.06 2.71 -0.48
C TRP A 185 16.96 1.72 -1.21
N MET A 186 17.51 0.80 -0.44
CA MET A 186 18.37 -0.28 -0.90
C MET A 186 17.88 -1.58 -0.32
N SER A 187 18.03 -2.65 -1.10
CA SER A 187 17.60 -4.00 -0.71
C SER A 187 18.69 -4.99 -1.07
N PHE A 188 19.02 -5.86 -0.10
CA PHE A 188 19.98 -6.94 -0.23
C PHE A 188 19.21 -8.26 -0.11
N ASP A 189 19.31 -9.09 -1.14
CA ASP A 189 18.62 -10.37 -1.21
C ASP A 189 19.65 -11.48 -1.37
N LYS A 190 20.06 -12.04 -0.24
CA LYS A 190 21.02 -13.14 -0.19
C LYS A 190 20.52 -14.41 -0.85
N GLU A 191 19.21 -14.68 -0.78
CA GLU A 191 18.63 -15.92 -1.31
C GLU A 191 18.48 -15.84 -2.83
N ASN A 192 18.10 -14.67 -3.36
CA ASN A 192 17.96 -14.45 -4.80
C ASN A 192 19.17 -13.77 -5.45
N LEU A 193 20.28 -13.66 -4.71
CA LEU A 193 21.56 -13.14 -5.22
C LEU A 193 21.40 -11.78 -5.92
N SER A 194 20.74 -10.83 -5.26
CA SER A 194 20.46 -9.52 -5.85
C SER A 194 20.64 -8.36 -4.90
N ILE A 195 21.01 -7.22 -5.49
CA ILE A 195 21.11 -5.93 -4.82
C ILE A 195 20.28 -4.94 -5.64
N LYS A 196 19.41 -4.19 -4.97
CA LYS A 196 18.48 -3.25 -5.62
C LYS A 196 18.55 -1.88 -4.97
N GLY A 197 18.21 -0.86 -5.75
CA GLY A 197 18.01 0.50 -5.29
C GLY A 197 16.80 1.15 -5.97
N GLY A 198 16.07 2.00 -5.25
CA GLY A 198 14.99 2.81 -5.79
C GLY A 198 14.66 4.04 -4.94
N SER A 199 13.72 4.86 -5.42
CA SER A 199 13.25 6.05 -4.70
C SER A 199 11.80 5.91 -4.24
N GLY A 200 11.38 6.77 -3.32
CA GLY A 200 10.01 6.82 -2.85
C GLY A 200 9.64 5.66 -1.93
N TYR A 201 8.45 5.08 -2.12
CA TYR A 201 8.06 3.87 -1.40
C TYR A 201 9.01 2.71 -1.74
N MET A 202 9.34 1.87 -0.74
CA MET A 202 10.19 0.69 -0.98
C MET A 202 9.38 -0.39 -1.71
N LEU A 203 9.28 -0.25 -3.03
CA LEU A 203 8.47 -1.04 -3.95
C LEU A 203 9.30 -1.39 -5.18
N THR A 204 9.15 -2.61 -5.69
CA THR A 204 9.68 -3.03 -6.99
C THR A 204 9.21 -2.15 -8.14
N ALA A 205 7.97 -1.62 -8.11
CA ALA A 205 7.49 -0.67 -9.13
C ALA A 205 8.24 0.68 -9.12
N LEU A 206 8.96 1.00 -8.04
CA LEU A 206 9.77 2.21 -7.89
C LEU A 206 11.28 1.88 -7.84
N GLN A 207 11.66 0.66 -8.24
CA GLN A 207 13.05 0.25 -8.39
C GLN A 207 13.67 1.00 -9.58
N LEU A 208 14.87 1.52 -9.36
CA LEU A 208 15.64 2.22 -10.39
C LEU A 208 16.81 1.37 -10.89
N VAL A 209 17.52 0.71 -9.97
CA VAL A 209 18.74 -0.06 -10.29
C VAL A 209 18.70 -1.44 -9.65
N GLU A 210 19.25 -2.44 -10.34
CA GLU A 210 19.38 -3.81 -9.85
C GLU A 210 20.65 -4.48 -10.39
N LYS A 211 21.37 -5.16 -9.50
CA LYS A 211 22.37 -6.16 -9.85
C LYS A 211 21.83 -7.54 -9.46
N ARG A 212 21.68 -8.43 -10.45
CA ARG A 212 21.56 -9.88 -10.21
C ARG A 212 22.89 -10.55 -10.49
N PHE A 213 23.36 -11.35 -9.55
CA PHE A 213 24.60 -12.12 -9.71
C PHE A 213 24.35 -13.45 -10.42
N GLU A 214 23.10 -13.88 -10.46
CA GLU A 214 22.64 -15.07 -11.16
C GLU A 214 21.72 -14.73 -12.34
N GLU A 215 21.93 -15.41 -13.47
CA GLU A 215 21.05 -15.31 -14.63
C GLU A 215 19.89 -16.30 -14.48
N PRO A 216 18.68 -16.00 -15.00
CA PRO A 216 17.53 -16.90 -14.89
C PRO A 216 17.78 -18.33 -15.41
N GLN A 217 18.69 -18.48 -16.37
CA GLN A 217 19.05 -19.78 -16.96
C GLN A 217 19.90 -20.64 -16.03
N ASP A 218 20.65 -20.02 -15.12
CA ASP A 218 21.56 -20.70 -14.19
C ASP A 218 20.82 -21.42 -13.06
N VAL A 219 19.60 -20.98 -12.75
CA VAL A 219 18.74 -21.53 -11.68
C VAL A 219 18.46 -23.03 -11.89
N TYR A 220 18.41 -23.48 -13.15
CA TYR A 220 18.20 -24.89 -13.48
C TYR A 220 19.48 -25.73 -13.45
N ASN A 221 20.65 -25.08 -13.33
CA ASN A 221 21.94 -25.73 -13.18
C ASN A 221 22.45 -25.55 -11.74
N GLN A 222 22.09 -26.51 -10.89
CA GLN A 222 22.41 -26.49 -9.46
C GLN A 222 23.89 -26.21 -9.16
N THR A 223 24.82 -26.73 -9.98
CA THR A 223 26.27 -26.50 -9.76
C THR A 223 26.67 -25.04 -10.02
N VAL A 224 26.08 -24.40 -11.03
CA VAL A 224 26.34 -22.98 -11.33
C VAL A 224 25.73 -22.10 -10.24
N HIS A 225 24.48 -22.38 -9.85
CA HIS A 225 23.79 -21.69 -8.76
C HIS A 225 24.61 -21.75 -7.45
N GLU A 226 25.01 -22.96 -7.01
CA GLU A 226 25.79 -23.13 -5.78
C GLU A 226 27.13 -22.38 -5.82
N LYS A 227 27.77 -22.30 -6.98
CA LYS A 227 29.02 -21.54 -7.15
C LYS A 227 28.77 -20.03 -6.98
N LYS A 228 27.73 -19.50 -7.64
CA LYS A 228 27.37 -18.08 -7.57
C LYS A 228 26.87 -17.68 -6.19
N LEU A 229 26.08 -18.53 -5.55
CA LEU A 229 25.65 -18.36 -4.17
C LEU A 229 26.84 -18.24 -3.23
N LYS A 230 27.82 -19.15 -3.32
CA LYS A 230 29.05 -19.06 -2.52
C LYS A 230 29.83 -17.78 -2.78
N GLU A 231 29.98 -17.39 -4.04
CA GLU A 231 30.67 -16.15 -4.40
C GLU A 231 29.98 -14.92 -3.81
N TYR A 232 28.65 -14.81 -3.97
CA TYR A 232 27.87 -13.74 -3.37
C TYR A 232 27.96 -13.76 -1.85
N GLN A 233 27.82 -14.93 -1.22
CA GLN A 233 27.88 -15.06 0.23
C GLN A 233 29.23 -14.63 0.80
N ASN A 234 30.32 -14.96 0.10
CA ASN A 234 31.67 -14.57 0.49
C ASN A 234 31.88 -13.05 0.35
N LYS A 235 31.40 -12.45 -0.74
CA LYS A 235 31.59 -11.01 -1.00
C LYS A 235 30.59 -10.15 -0.22
N TYR A 236 29.30 -10.42 -0.35
CA TYR A 236 28.21 -9.52 0.08
C TYR A 236 27.31 -10.13 1.16
N GLY A 237 27.38 -11.45 1.38
CA GLY A 237 26.55 -12.14 2.37
C GLY A 237 26.79 -11.75 3.82
N LYS A 238 27.79 -10.90 4.08
CA LYS A 238 28.15 -10.35 5.40
C LYS A 238 27.82 -8.88 5.57
N ILE A 239 27.29 -8.21 4.53
CA ILE A 239 26.83 -6.83 4.64
C ILE A 239 25.81 -6.74 5.77
N SER A 240 26.09 -5.91 6.75
CA SER A 240 25.20 -5.76 7.89
C SER A 240 25.08 -4.34 8.34
N LYS A 241 26.00 -3.44 7.99
CA LYS A 241 26.01 -2.06 8.48
C LYS A 241 25.64 -1.12 7.36
N TYR A 242 24.98 -0.03 7.69
CA TYR A 242 24.70 1.03 6.74
C TYR A 242 25.05 2.39 7.33
N SER A 243 25.62 3.23 6.47
CA SER A 243 26.04 4.59 6.78
C SER A 243 25.75 5.49 5.58
N MET A 244 25.73 6.81 5.81
CA MET A 244 25.53 7.79 4.76
C MET A 244 26.42 9.01 4.92
N ASP A 245 26.66 9.69 3.81
CA ASP A 245 27.30 10.99 3.77
C ASP A 245 26.28 12.08 4.18
N PRO A 246 26.50 12.81 5.29
CA PRO A 246 25.57 13.82 5.78
C PRO A 246 25.54 15.10 4.92
N SER A 247 26.49 15.31 4.00
CA SER A 247 26.62 16.56 3.24
C SER A 247 25.40 16.88 2.37
N SER A 248 24.68 15.84 1.95
CA SER A 248 23.48 15.95 1.11
C SER A 248 22.18 16.29 1.87
N ILE A 249 22.23 16.38 3.20
CA ILE A 249 21.05 16.59 4.04
C ILE A 249 20.97 18.04 4.48
N LYS A 250 19.80 18.64 4.28
CA LYS A 250 19.47 19.99 4.74
C LYS A 250 19.46 20.03 6.27
N GLN A 251 20.08 21.07 6.82
CA GLN A 251 19.97 21.37 8.25
C GLN A 251 18.61 22.01 8.55
N ASP A 252 17.98 21.59 9.65
CA ASP A 252 16.80 22.29 10.17
C ASP A 252 17.16 23.60 10.90
N GLU A 253 16.17 24.29 11.44
CA GLU A 253 16.33 25.57 12.13
C GLU A 253 17.24 25.47 13.38
N ASP A 254 17.32 24.29 13.99
CA ASP A 254 18.15 23.99 15.16
C ASP A 254 19.56 23.50 14.75
N GLY A 255 19.87 23.46 13.44
CA GLY A 255 21.14 22.99 12.90
C GLY A 255 21.29 21.46 12.86
N CYS A 256 20.21 20.72 13.12
CA CYS A 256 20.19 19.25 13.11
C CYS A 256 20.01 18.71 11.68
N LYS A 257 20.61 17.55 11.42
CA LYS A 257 20.44 16.82 10.16
C LYS A 257 19.61 15.58 10.43
N ILE A 258 18.34 15.63 10.07
CA ILE A 258 17.38 14.60 10.42
C ILE A 258 17.22 13.61 9.25
N VAL A 259 17.34 12.31 9.58
CA VAL A 259 17.00 11.21 8.68
C VAL A 259 16.00 10.29 9.33
N GLU A 260 14.94 9.94 8.60
CA GLU A 260 14.02 8.89 8.96
C GLU A 260 14.47 7.59 8.27
N LEU A 261 14.77 6.57 9.08
CA LEU A 261 15.15 5.24 8.61
C LEU A 261 13.92 4.35 8.52
N ILE A 262 13.76 3.65 7.40
CA ILE A 262 12.70 2.67 7.16
C ILE A 262 13.36 1.31 6.94
N THR A 263 13.42 0.47 7.97
CA THR A 263 14.22 -0.78 7.93
C THR A 263 13.34 -2.00 7.82
N SER A 264 13.66 -2.90 6.89
CA SER A 264 13.02 -4.21 6.74
C SER A 264 14.00 -5.35 6.94
N LYS A 265 13.57 -6.36 7.70
CA LYS A 265 14.29 -7.63 7.84
C LYS A 265 14.37 -8.41 6.52
N TYR A 266 13.42 -8.19 5.61
CA TYR A 266 13.32 -8.93 4.36
C TYR A 266 13.61 -8.04 3.16
N PRO A 267 14.16 -8.60 2.08
CA PRO A 267 14.40 -7.85 0.85
C PRO A 267 13.09 -7.41 0.19
N ILE A 268 13.19 -6.37 -0.64
CA ILE A 268 12.12 -5.93 -1.53
C ILE A 268 12.14 -6.82 -2.77
N THR A 269 11.26 -7.83 -2.76
CA THR A 269 11.14 -8.80 -3.86
C THR A 269 9.85 -8.65 -4.65
N GLN A 270 8.79 -8.17 -4.00
CA GLN A 270 7.44 -8.04 -4.56
C GLN A 270 6.71 -6.87 -3.92
N ASP A 271 5.76 -6.29 -4.65
CA ASP A 271 4.87 -5.23 -4.15
C ASP A 271 3.64 -5.83 -3.48
N LEU A 272 3.07 -5.12 -2.50
CA LEU A 272 1.76 -5.47 -1.97
C LEU A 272 0.68 -5.09 -3.00
N PRO A 273 -0.36 -5.91 -3.17
CA PRO A 273 -1.50 -5.53 -3.98
C PRO A 273 -2.36 -4.47 -3.27
N PRO A 274 -2.97 -3.57 -4.05
CA PRO A 274 -3.88 -2.56 -3.50
C PRO A 274 -5.22 -3.17 -3.07
N ILE A 275 -5.62 -4.31 -3.66
CA ILE A 275 -6.86 -5.00 -3.31
C ILE A 275 -6.66 -5.82 -2.03
N VAL A 276 -7.56 -5.63 -1.07
CA VAL A 276 -7.63 -6.42 0.16
C VAL A 276 -8.89 -7.28 0.18
N LYS A 277 -8.76 -8.52 0.64
CA LYS A 277 -9.85 -9.47 0.81
C LYS A 277 -9.92 -9.96 2.24
N ASP A 278 -11.08 -10.45 2.64
CA ASP A 278 -11.20 -11.20 3.89
C ASP A 278 -10.35 -12.49 3.76
N HIS A 279 -9.77 -12.93 4.88
CA HIS A 279 -8.99 -14.17 4.92
C HIS A 279 -9.77 -15.43 4.47
N GLN A 280 -11.11 -15.39 4.48
CA GLN A 280 -11.95 -16.48 3.97
C GLN A 280 -12.18 -16.41 2.45
N ASP A 281 -11.94 -15.25 1.84
CA ASP A 281 -12.20 -14.99 0.41
C ASP A 281 -10.92 -14.97 -0.44
N ILE A 282 -9.75 -15.04 0.20
CA ILE A 282 -8.46 -15.11 -0.50
C ILE A 282 -8.27 -16.48 -1.17
N THR A 283 -7.89 -16.49 -2.44
CA THR A 283 -7.68 -17.71 -3.23
C THR A 283 -6.19 -18.06 -3.36
N LEU A 284 -5.89 -19.27 -3.85
CA LEU A 284 -4.50 -19.65 -4.16
C LEU A 284 -3.94 -18.79 -5.30
N GLU A 285 -4.77 -18.49 -6.30
CA GLU A 285 -4.44 -17.62 -7.42
C GLU A 285 -4.13 -16.19 -6.94
N ASP A 286 -4.89 -15.66 -5.98
CA ASP A 286 -4.61 -14.35 -5.38
C ASP A 286 -3.22 -14.31 -4.72
N LEU A 287 -2.85 -15.38 -4.03
CA LEU A 287 -1.57 -15.49 -3.34
C LEU A 287 -0.40 -15.66 -4.31
N ASP A 288 -0.54 -16.52 -5.32
CA ASP A 288 0.49 -16.80 -6.32
C ASP A 288 0.74 -15.59 -7.23
N THR A 289 -0.34 -14.97 -7.72
CA THR A 289 -0.27 -13.82 -8.63
C THR A 289 -0.17 -12.49 -7.91
N ARG A 290 -0.29 -12.47 -6.58
CA ARG A 290 -0.29 -11.27 -5.73
C ARG A 290 -1.31 -10.23 -6.22
N THR A 291 -2.50 -10.65 -6.63
CA THR A 291 -3.58 -9.74 -7.05
C THR A 291 -4.36 -9.17 -5.88
N ALA A 292 -4.37 -9.87 -4.74
CA ALA A 292 -5.02 -9.42 -3.50
C ALA A 292 -4.21 -9.82 -2.27
N ILE A 293 -4.38 -9.07 -1.19
CA ILE A 293 -3.78 -9.34 0.12
C ILE A 293 -4.87 -9.69 1.13
N SER A 294 -4.55 -10.55 2.09
CA SER A 294 -5.45 -10.82 3.22
C SER A 294 -5.48 -9.63 4.15
N ILE A 295 -6.66 -9.28 4.66
CA ILE A 295 -6.81 -8.23 5.67
C ILE A 295 -5.94 -8.47 6.92
N LYS A 296 -5.62 -9.73 7.23
CA LYS A 296 -4.75 -10.08 8.36
C LYS A 296 -3.28 -9.68 8.16
N GLU A 297 -2.91 -9.31 6.94
CA GLU A 297 -1.61 -8.77 6.59
C GLU A 297 -1.59 -7.24 6.57
N LEU A 298 -2.62 -6.53 7.07
CA LEU A 298 -2.63 -5.05 7.17
C LEU A 298 -2.43 -4.57 8.62
N SER A 299 -2.26 -3.25 8.81
CA SER A 299 -2.17 -2.64 10.15
C SER A 299 -3.46 -2.85 10.96
N PRO A 300 -3.40 -2.81 12.31
CA PRO A 300 -4.60 -2.87 13.15
C PRO A 300 -5.61 -1.78 12.82
N GLU A 301 -5.14 -0.59 12.47
CA GLU A 301 -5.96 0.53 12.01
C GLU A 301 -6.73 0.13 10.74
N CYS A 302 -6.04 -0.38 9.72
CA CYS A 302 -6.69 -0.88 8.50
C CYS A 302 -7.62 -2.07 8.76
N GLN A 303 -7.23 -3.01 9.63
CA GLN A 303 -8.07 -4.14 10.03
C GLN A 303 -9.38 -3.68 10.67
N ARG A 304 -9.29 -2.73 11.62
CA ARG A 304 -10.46 -2.15 12.28
C ARG A 304 -11.36 -1.41 11.29
N LEU A 305 -10.77 -0.60 10.40
CA LEU A 305 -11.51 0.11 9.36
C LEU A 305 -12.23 -0.87 8.41
N TYR A 306 -11.54 -1.91 7.96
CA TYR A 306 -12.09 -2.93 7.07
C TYR A 306 -13.27 -3.66 7.70
N GLU A 307 -13.14 -4.09 8.96
CA GLU A 307 -14.22 -4.76 9.71
C GLU A 307 -15.51 -3.91 9.80
N ASN A 308 -15.40 -2.58 9.72
CA ASN A 308 -16.55 -1.67 9.78
C ASN A 308 -17.25 -1.47 8.42
N VAL A 309 -16.53 -1.50 7.30
CA VAL A 309 -17.08 -1.10 5.98
C VAL A 309 -17.09 -2.22 4.94
N ALA A 310 -16.27 -3.25 5.09
CA ALA A 310 -16.15 -4.32 4.09
C ALA A 310 -17.28 -5.36 4.16
N GLY A 311 -18.02 -5.42 5.27
CA GLY A 311 -19.06 -6.42 5.50
C GLY A 311 -20.09 -6.54 4.37
N ALA A 312 -20.57 -7.77 4.14
CA ALA A 312 -21.47 -8.09 3.03
C ALA A 312 -22.80 -7.31 3.05
N SER A 313 -23.24 -6.82 4.22
CA SER A 313 -24.45 -6.01 4.37
C SER A 313 -24.22 -4.52 4.09
N ILE A 314 -22.96 -4.07 3.99
CA ILE A 314 -22.63 -2.71 3.57
C ILE A 314 -22.74 -2.66 2.05
N LYS A 315 -23.91 -2.25 1.57
CA LYS A 315 -24.30 -2.14 0.16
C LYS A 315 -24.95 -0.78 -0.06
N ILE A 316 -24.96 -0.32 -1.31
CA ILE A 316 -25.56 0.98 -1.64
C ILE A 316 -27.07 0.99 -1.37
N SER A 317 -27.82 -0.04 -1.75
CA SER A 317 -29.29 -0.02 -1.66
C SER A 317 -29.81 -0.53 -0.31
N PRO A 318 -30.32 0.34 0.59
CA PRO A 318 -30.90 -0.11 1.85
C PRO A 318 -32.30 -0.74 1.63
N PRO A 319 -32.77 -1.60 2.56
CA PRO A 319 -34.06 -2.28 2.43
C PRO A 319 -35.28 -1.36 2.26
N ASP A 320 -35.25 -0.16 2.86
CA ASP A 320 -36.32 0.84 2.78
C ASP A 320 -36.24 1.76 1.56
N PHE A 321 -35.18 1.63 0.75
CA PHE A 321 -34.99 2.37 -0.49
C PHE A 321 -34.15 1.55 -1.51
N PRO A 322 -34.72 0.50 -2.12
CA PRO A 322 -33.97 -0.41 -2.98
C PRO A 322 -33.40 0.25 -4.25
N ASP A 323 -34.04 1.31 -4.73
CA ASP A 323 -33.65 2.04 -5.95
C ASP A 323 -32.61 3.15 -5.67
N PHE A 324 -31.92 3.11 -4.52
CA PHE A 324 -31.08 4.24 -4.07
C PHE A 324 -29.98 4.62 -5.07
N ALA A 325 -29.27 3.65 -5.64
CA ALA A 325 -28.25 3.92 -6.66
C ALA A 325 -28.83 4.60 -7.92
N GLN A 326 -30.00 4.14 -8.40
CA GLN A 326 -30.67 4.74 -9.55
C GLN A 326 -31.18 6.16 -9.26
N ALA A 327 -31.61 6.39 -8.01
CA ALA A 327 -31.97 7.72 -7.55
C ALA A 327 -30.76 8.66 -7.52
N ILE A 328 -29.58 8.16 -7.15
CA ILE A 328 -28.32 8.91 -7.22
C ILE A 328 -28.02 9.27 -8.67
N ASP A 329 -28.02 8.28 -9.58
CA ASP A 329 -27.81 8.50 -11.02
C ASP A 329 -28.77 9.56 -11.58
N TYR A 330 -30.05 9.47 -11.23
CA TYR A 330 -31.02 10.49 -11.62
C TYR A 330 -30.64 11.88 -11.09
N SER A 331 -30.31 11.98 -9.80
CA SER A 331 -30.05 13.27 -9.16
C SER A 331 -28.78 13.94 -9.67
N ILE A 332 -27.70 13.19 -9.92
CA ILE A 332 -26.45 13.76 -10.45
C ILE A 332 -26.62 14.27 -11.89
N ASN A 333 -27.57 13.71 -12.65
CA ASN A 333 -27.82 14.07 -14.04
C ASN A 333 -28.93 15.13 -14.21
N PHE A 334 -29.91 15.17 -13.29
CA PHE A 334 -31.14 15.96 -13.45
C PHE A 334 -31.67 16.63 -12.17
N GLY A 335 -31.15 16.29 -10.99
CA GLY A 335 -31.70 16.72 -9.69
C GLY A 335 -30.79 17.64 -8.88
N PHE A 336 -31.03 17.70 -7.57
CA PHE A 336 -30.30 18.59 -6.66
C PHE A 336 -28.80 18.26 -6.54
N CYS A 337 -28.41 17.00 -6.76
CA CYS A 337 -26.99 16.63 -6.77
C CYS A 337 -26.24 17.32 -7.91
N LYS A 338 -26.85 17.42 -9.11
CA LYS A 338 -26.28 18.16 -10.24
C LYS A 338 -26.02 19.62 -9.92
N GLU A 339 -26.96 20.29 -9.28
CA GLU A 339 -26.83 21.70 -8.89
C GLU A 339 -25.69 21.89 -7.89
N THR A 340 -25.52 20.94 -6.97
CA THR A 340 -24.42 20.95 -6.01
C THR A 340 -23.07 20.72 -6.69
N LEU A 341 -22.97 19.72 -7.56
CA LEU A 341 -21.77 19.47 -8.36
C LEU A 341 -21.37 20.70 -9.19
N ALA A 342 -22.35 21.35 -9.84
CA ALA A 342 -22.11 22.55 -10.63
C ALA A 342 -21.56 23.71 -9.78
N ARG A 343 -22.00 23.87 -8.53
CA ARG A 343 -21.43 24.84 -7.58
C ARG A 343 -20.04 24.44 -7.10
N LYS A 344 -19.82 23.18 -6.76
CA LYS A 344 -18.53 22.68 -6.23
C LYS A 344 -17.42 22.84 -7.23
N ALA A 345 -17.70 22.50 -8.49
CA ALA A 345 -16.74 22.67 -9.55
C ALA A 345 -16.25 24.14 -9.68
N GLN A 346 -17.00 25.16 -9.18
CA GLN A 346 -16.67 26.59 -9.30
C GLN A 346 -15.64 27.07 -8.25
N GLY A 347 -14.96 26.17 -7.55
CA GLY A 347 -14.00 26.62 -6.53
C GLY A 347 -13.47 25.60 -5.53
N GLU A 348 -14.01 24.38 -5.44
CA GLU A 348 -13.62 23.45 -4.36
C GLU A 348 -12.13 23.09 -4.40
N PHE A 349 -11.57 22.90 -5.60
CA PHE A 349 -10.17 22.52 -5.80
C PHE A 349 -9.37 23.51 -6.66
N GLU A 350 -9.85 24.75 -6.80
CA GLU A 350 -9.28 25.69 -7.77
C GLU A 350 -7.97 26.34 -7.28
N GLY A 351 -7.75 26.47 -5.96
CA GLY A 351 -6.55 27.10 -5.39
C GLY A 351 -6.20 28.47 -6.01
N GLY A 352 -7.17 29.18 -6.60
CA GLY A 352 -6.97 30.46 -7.30
C GLY A 352 -6.79 30.39 -8.84
N LYS A 353 -6.94 29.23 -9.50
CA LYS A 353 -6.93 29.14 -10.99
C LYS A 353 -8.14 29.84 -11.62
N SER A 354 -7.95 30.46 -12.78
CA SER A 354 -9.03 31.06 -13.59
C SER A 354 -9.77 30.06 -14.48
N ASP A 355 -9.16 28.91 -14.75
CA ASP A 355 -9.69 27.87 -15.64
C ASP A 355 -10.32 26.75 -14.80
N TYR A 356 -11.65 26.74 -14.84
CA TYR A 356 -12.56 25.81 -14.18
C TYR A 356 -12.53 24.42 -14.83
N ASP A 357 -12.38 23.36 -14.04
CA ASP A 357 -12.61 21.98 -14.49
C ASP A 357 -13.88 21.39 -13.85
N ALA A 358 -14.94 21.29 -14.66
CA ALA A 358 -16.22 20.70 -14.28
C ALA A 358 -16.10 19.27 -13.75
N ASN A 359 -15.07 18.54 -14.19
CA ASN A 359 -14.89 17.12 -13.88
C ASN A 359 -14.11 16.92 -12.57
N GLN A 360 -13.50 17.95 -12.01
CA GLN A 360 -12.85 17.87 -10.70
C GLN A 360 -13.84 18.15 -9.57
N ALA A 361 -14.98 17.45 -9.57
CA ALA A 361 -16.02 17.60 -8.57
C ALA A 361 -16.70 16.25 -8.29
N TYR A 362 -16.94 15.98 -7.01
CA TYR A 362 -17.63 14.78 -6.53
C TYR A 362 -18.36 15.11 -5.22
N LEU A 363 -19.32 14.29 -4.83
CA LEU A 363 -20.09 14.54 -3.60
C LEU A 363 -19.55 13.70 -2.45
N ARG A 364 -19.56 14.28 -1.25
CA ARG A 364 -19.13 13.67 0.02
C ARG A 364 -20.32 13.63 0.97
N VAL A 365 -20.80 12.43 1.28
CA VAL A 365 -21.90 12.22 2.23
C VAL A 365 -21.35 11.53 3.48
N THR A 366 -21.36 12.20 4.62
CA THR A 366 -20.73 11.67 5.84
C THR A 366 -21.66 10.77 6.64
N LEU A 367 -21.11 9.71 7.23
CA LEU A 367 -21.80 8.77 8.09
C LEU A 367 -21.25 8.85 9.52
N GLY A 368 -22.13 9.13 10.49
CA GLY A 368 -21.74 9.23 11.90
C GLY A 368 -21.13 10.57 12.29
N SER A 369 -20.34 10.57 13.36
CA SER A 369 -19.81 11.78 13.99
C SER A 369 -18.29 11.86 13.86
N ASN A 370 -17.74 13.06 13.87
CA ASN A 370 -16.29 13.27 14.00
C ASN A 370 -15.86 12.91 15.43
N LEU A 371 -14.98 11.92 15.58
CA LEU A 371 -14.45 11.46 16.86
C LEU A 371 -13.05 12.01 17.17
N GLY A 372 -12.45 12.76 16.25
CA GLY A 372 -11.09 13.29 16.37
C GLY A 372 -9.98 12.26 16.12
N ASP A 373 -10.33 11.06 15.63
CA ASP A 373 -9.40 9.97 15.31
C ASP A 373 -9.12 9.83 13.81
N SER A 374 -9.57 10.78 12.99
CA SER A 374 -9.31 10.87 11.56
C SER A 374 -9.30 12.32 11.06
N PRO A 375 -8.76 12.60 9.85
CA PRO A 375 -9.03 13.84 9.14
C PRO A 375 -10.53 13.97 8.82
N GLY A 376 -11.24 14.82 9.58
CA GLY A 376 -12.69 14.99 9.45
C GLY A 376 -13.51 13.80 9.99
N ILE A 377 -14.72 13.60 9.44
CA ILE A 377 -15.60 12.48 9.85
C ILE A 377 -15.05 11.16 9.28
N PRO A 378 -14.88 10.11 10.11
CA PRO A 378 -14.20 8.88 9.69
C PRO A 378 -14.84 8.13 8.53
N TYR A 379 -16.15 8.23 8.29
CA TYR A 379 -16.85 7.48 7.24
C TYR A 379 -17.50 8.43 6.24
N VAL A 380 -17.15 8.27 4.97
CA VAL A 380 -17.62 9.14 3.88
C VAL A 380 -18.03 8.29 2.69
N MET A 381 -19.32 8.34 2.34
CA MET A 381 -19.78 7.85 1.06
C MET A 381 -19.47 8.90 0.00
N GLU A 382 -18.67 8.55 -1.00
CA GLU A 382 -18.32 9.45 -2.08
C GLU A 382 -19.02 9.02 -3.37
N ILE A 383 -19.65 9.99 -4.03
CA ILE A 383 -20.39 9.80 -5.26
C ILE A 383 -19.64 10.50 -6.37
N TRP A 384 -19.18 9.71 -7.33
CA TRP A 384 -18.36 10.13 -8.46
C TRP A 384 -19.20 10.12 -9.73
N PRO A 385 -19.64 11.27 -10.26
CA PRO A 385 -20.34 11.31 -11.55
C PRO A 385 -19.44 10.81 -12.68
N ALA A 386 -20.05 10.39 -13.79
CA ALA A 386 -19.32 9.95 -14.98
C ALA A 386 -18.34 11.02 -15.47
N GLY A 387 -17.09 10.61 -15.73
CA GLY A 387 -16.01 11.52 -16.14
C GLY A 387 -15.35 12.32 -15.01
N CYS A 388 -15.90 12.30 -13.79
CA CYS A 388 -15.33 13.05 -12.67
C CYS A 388 -14.12 12.36 -12.03
N TYR A 389 -13.21 13.16 -11.47
CA TYR A 389 -11.99 12.70 -10.84
C TYR A 389 -11.57 13.55 -9.64
N SER A 390 -10.76 12.99 -8.75
CA SER A 390 -10.11 13.73 -7.66
C SER A 390 -8.84 14.43 -8.15
N PRO A 391 -8.37 15.52 -7.51
CA PRO A 391 -6.97 15.89 -7.67
C PRO A 391 -6.05 14.71 -7.32
N ILE A 392 -4.79 14.80 -7.74
CA ILE A 392 -3.74 13.96 -7.16
C ILE A 392 -3.53 14.47 -5.73
N HIS A 393 -3.80 13.62 -4.75
CA HIS A 393 -3.81 13.99 -3.34
C HIS A 393 -3.18 12.90 -2.47
N ASP A 394 -2.75 13.30 -1.28
CA ASP A 394 -2.14 12.51 -0.23
C ASP A 394 -2.99 12.55 1.04
N HIS A 395 -2.97 11.45 1.80
CA HIS A 395 -3.79 11.28 3.00
C HIS A 395 -3.05 11.63 4.30
N SER A 396 -1.90 12.29 4.19
CA SER A 396 -1.16 12.84 5.33
C SER A 396 -0.83 11.80 6.40
N GLN A 397 -0.47 10.59 5.96
CA GLN A 397 -0.14 9.42 6.80
C GLN A 397 -1.33 8.77 7.52
N ALA A 398 -2.56 9.20 7.25
CA ALA A 398 -3.74 8.48 7.73
C ALA A 398 -3.85 7.10 7.07
N ASN A 399 -4.41 6.14 7.78
CA ASN A 399 -4.81 4.85 7.23
C ASN A 399 -6.19 4.99 6.61
N ALA A 400 -6.46 4.27 5.51
CA ALA A 400 -7.80 4.21 4.97
C ALA A 400 -8.16 2.86 4.37
N ILE A 401 -9.47 2.59 4.36
CA ILE A 401 -10.11 1.52 3.59
C ILE A 401 -11.15 2.15 2.67
N ILE A 402 -11.16 1.73 1.42
CA ILE A 402 -12.07 2.23 0.38
C ILE A 402 -12.76 1.03 -0.23
N LYS A 403 -14.08 0.95 -0.15
CA LYS A 403 -14.89 -0.08 -0.81
C LYS A 403 -15.75 0.52 -1.89
N VAL A 404 -15.75 -0.09 -3.06
CA VAL A 404 -16.67 0.28 -4.15
C VAL A 404 -18.04 -0.34 -3.85
N LEU A 405 -19.05 0.52 -3.66
CA LEU A 405 -20.43 0.12 -3.40
C LEU A 405 -21.27 -0.02 -4.67
N HIS A 406 -20.89 0.68 -5.73
CA HIS A 406 -21.55 0.64 -7.03
C HIS A 406 -20.63 1.18 -8.14
N GLY A 407 -20.68 0.60 -9.34
CA GLY A 407 -19.90 1.07 -10.48
C GLY A 407 -18.42 0.68 -10.40
N SER A 408 -17.54 1.51 -10.98
CA SER A 408 -16.09 1.28 -10.96
C SER A 408 -15.28 2.57 -11.08
N LEU A 409 -14.06 2.57 -10.55
CA LEU A 409 -13.09 3.68 -10.67
C LEU A 409 -11.78 3.16 -11.24
N THR A 410 -11.08 4.04 -11.94
CA THR A 410 -9.65 3.90 -12.15
C THR A 410 -8.92 4.56 -10.99
N THR A 411 -8.10 3.81 -10.28
CA THR A 411 -7.18 4.34 -9.26
C THR A 411 -5.78 4.40 -9.83
N ARG A 412 -5.13 5.57 -9.70
CA ARG A 412 -3.74 5.82 -10.12
C ARG A 412 -2.91 6.18 -8.91
N TRP A 413 -1.79 5.50 -8.69
CA TRP A 413 -0.90 5.74 -7.56
C TRP A 413 0.39 6.42 -8.01
N PHE A 414 0.83 7.39 -7.23
CA PHE A 414 2.00 8.21 -7.49
C PHE A 414 2.99 8.11 -6.32
N GLU A 415 4.27 8.34 -6.59
CA GLU A 415 5.33 8.22 -5.59
C GLU A 415 5.16 9.23 -4.45
N SER A 416 4.88 10.49 -4.79
CA SER A 416 4.65 11.59 -3.86
C SER A 416 4.03 12.78 -4.58
N LEU A 417 3.43 13.71 -3.83
CA LEU A 417 2.96 14.98 -4.39
C LEU A 417 4.12 15.82 -4.95
N ASP A 418 5.27 15.87 -4.26
CA ASP A 418 6.44 16.62 -4.72
C ASP A 418 6.92 16.16 -6.11
N ARG A 419 6.99 14.85 -6.34
CA ARG A 419 7.37 14.27 -7.64
C ARG A 419 6.36 14.65 -8.73
N VAL A 420 5.08 14.64 -8.41
CA VAL A 420 4.02 14.97 -9.36
C VAL A 420 4.03 16.47 -9.69
N GLN A 421 4.22 17.33 -8.70
CA GLN A 421 4.41 18.78 -8.90
C GLN A 421 5.59 19.03 -9.84
N GLN A 422 6.74 18.38 -9.58
CA GLN A 422 7.93 18.51 -10.41
C GLN A 422 7.69 18.10 -11.88
N GLN A 423 6.93 17.03 -12.14
CA GLN A 423 6.59 16.62 -13.51
C GLN A 423 5.79 17.70 -14.24
N LYS A 424 4.81 18.31 -13.55
CA LYS A 424 3.99 19.38 -14.13
C LYS A 424 4.80 20.64 -14.44
N GLU A 425 5.80 20.96 -13.61
CA GLU A 425 6.71 22.08 -13.81
C GLU A 425 7.67 21.84 -15.00
N LEU A 426 8.28 20.64 -15.08
CA LEU A 426 9.32 20.32 -16.07
C LEU A 426 8.79 19.94 -17.45
N LEU A 427 7.71 19.17 -17.54
CA LEU A 427 7.27 18.54 -18.79
C LEU A 427 6.29 19.39 -19.63
N THR A 428 6.16 20.67 -19.30
CA THR A 428 5.07 21.58 -19.72
C THR A 428 3.71 21.17 -19.15
N SER A 429 2.86 22.15 -18.85
CA SER A 429 1.55 21.98 -18.20
C SER A 429 0.57 21.05 -18.93
N THR A 430 0.91 20.56 -20.13
CA THR A 430 0.10 19.64 -20.92
C THR A 430 0.42 18.15 -20.72
N CYS A 431 1.52 17.81 -20.06
CA CYS A 431 1.86 16.41 -19.78
C CYS A 431 1.23 15.93 -18.48
N ASN A 432 0.43 14.86 -18.54
CA ASN A 432 -0.12 14.24 -17.35
C ASN A 432 0.99 13.51 -16.58
N PRO A 433 1.08 13.70 -15.24
CA PRO A 433 2.01 12.97 -14.41
C PRO A 433 1.86 11.45 -14.58
N VAL A 434 2.98 10.73 -14.57
CA VAL A 434 3.01 9.28 -14.79
C VAL A 434 2.84 8.56 -13.44
N PRO A 435 1.75 7.79 -13.22
CA PRO A 435 1.61 6.96 -12.03
C PRO A 435 2.56 5.76 -12.10
N TYR A 436 3.05 5.29 -10.94
CA TYR A 436 3.85 4.06 -10.89
C TYR A 436 2.98 2.79 -10.96
N LYS A 437 1.68 2.93 -10.66
CA LYS A 437 0.71 1.84 -10.71
C LYS A 437 -0.67 2.39 -11.03
N GLN A 438 -1.48 1.61 -11.75
CA GLN A 438 -2.89 1.90 -12.01
C GLN A 438 -3.70 0.61 -11.97
N ALA A 439 -4.93 0.67 -11.47
CA ALA A 439 -5.88 -0.42 -11.53
C ALA A 439 -7.31 0.09 -11.71
N VAL A 440 -8.19 -0.74 -12.25
CA VAL A 440 -9.63 -0.54 -12.20
C VAL A 440 -10.17 -1.31 -10.99
N ILE A 441 -10.90 -0.62 -10.12
CA ILE A 441 -11.59 -1.19 -8.97
C ILE A 441 -13.09 -1.16 -9.22
N SER A 442 -13.78 -2.26 -9.00
CA SER A 442 -15.20 -2.45 -9.33
C SER A 442 -16.03 -2.75 -8.09
N GLU A 443 -17.36 -2.72 -8.22
CA GLU A 443 -18.29 -3.04 -7.14
C GLU A 443 -17.88 -4.30 -6.35
N GLY A 444 -17.74 -4.13 -5.03
CA GLY A 444 -17.31 -5.18 -4.11
C GLY A 444 -15.81 -5.17 -3.80
N ASP A 445 -14.97 -4.60 -4.67
CA ASP A 445 -13.54 -4.46 -4.41
C ASP A 445 -13.30 -3.52 -3.23
N VAL A 446 -12.29 -3.86 -2.43
CA VAL A 446 -11.82 -3.08 -1.30
C VAL A 446 -10.34 -2.78 -1.48
N THR A 447 -9.96 -1.52 -1.40
CA THR A 447 -8.57 -1.08 -1.37
C THR A 447 -8.19 -0.52 -0.01
N TRP A 448 -6.88 -0.43 0.22
CA TRP A 448 -6.30 0.09 1.45
C TRP A 448 -5.16 1.06 1.17
N LEU A 449 -4.85 1.90 2.15
CA LEU A 449 -3.66 2.74 2.18
C LEU A 449 -3.21 2.94 3.63
N ASP A 450 -1.91 3.15 3.81
CA ASP A 450 -1.28 3.45 5.10
C ASP A 450 -0.11 4.41 4.89
N ASP A 451 0.57 4.81 5.97
CA ASP A 451 1.70 5.75 5.91
C ASP A 451 2.88 5.28 5.02
N ARG A 452 2.85 4.03 4.52
CA ARG A 452 3.96 3.36 3.81
C ARG A 452 3.65 3.12 2.34
N GLN A 453 2.39 3.02 1.94
CA GLN A 453 1.98 2.73 0.57
C GLN A 453 0.65 3.37 0.22
N PHE A 454 0.49 3.73 -1.05
CA PHE A 454 -0.76 4.19 -1.66
C PHE A 454 -1.35 5.51 -1.14
N GLN A 455 -0.63 6.28 -0.29
CA GLN A 455 -1.12 7.57 0.21
C GLN A 455 -1.42 8.55 -0.91
N THR A 456 -0.48 8.72 -1.84
CA THR A 456 -0.64 9.64 -2.97
C THR A 456 -1.32 8.95 -4.14
N HIS A 457 -2.55 9.35 -4.45
CA HIS A 457 -3.32 8.76 -5.54
C HIS A 457 -4.34 9.71 -6.18
N GLN A 458 -4.95 9.25 -7.27
CA GLN A 458 -6.07 9.87 -7.96
C GLN A 458 -7.13 8.82 -8.25
N LEU A 459 -8.39 9.19 -8.02
CA LEU A 459 -9.57 8.40 -8.36
C LEU A 459 -10.27 9.03 -9.56
N PHE A 460 -10.66 8.22 -10.55
CA PHE A 460 -11.33 8.67 -11.77
C PHE A 460 -12.49 7.74 -12.14
N ASN A 461 -13.69 8.30 -12.24
CA ASN A 461 -14.82 7.59 -12.81
C ASN A 461 -14.72 7.60 -14.34
N HIS A 462 -14.31 6.46 -14.88
CA HIS A 462 -14.13 6.25 -16.32
C HIS A 462 -15.43 5.83 -17.04
N ASN A 463 -16.56 5.74 -16.32
CA ASN A 463 -17.87 5.53 -16.94
C ASN A 463 -18.19 6.71 -17.86
N VAL A 464 -18.86 6.43 -18.98
CA VAL A 464 -19.22 7.41 -20.02
C VAL A 464 -20.72 7.51 -20.28
N ASP A 465 -21.51 6.65 -19.62
CA ASP A 465 -22.96 6.52 -19.78
C ASP A 465 -23.78 7.35 -18.79
N GLY A 466 -23.11 8.16 -17.97
CA GLY A 466 -23.75 8.98 -16.94
C GLY A 466 -23.94 8.27 -15.60
N THR A 467 -23.52 7.00 -15.47
CA THR A 467 -23.61 6.23 -14.23
C THR A 467 -22.52 6.61 -13.24
N ALA A 468 -22.93 6.85 -12.00
CA ALA A 468 -22.03 7.13 -10.90
C ALA A 468 -21.18 5.91 -10.53
N CYS A 469 -19.96 6.15 -10.08
CA CYS A 469 -19.33 5.23 -9.15
C CYS A 469 -19.59 5.72 -7.73
N ILE A 470 -19.86 4.80 -6.81
CA ILE A 470 -20.13 5.13 -5.41
C ILE A 470 -19.20 4.32 -4.54
N THR A 471 -18.45 4.98 -3.66
CA THR A 471 -17.55 4.34 -2.70
C THR A 471 -17.96 4.66 -1.27
N ILE A 472 -17.61 3.80 -0.33
CA ILE A 472 -17.49 4.15 1.09
C ILE A 472 -16.02 4.17 1.44
N GLN A 473 -15.57 5.30 1.95
CA GLN A 473 -14.19 5.50 2.42
C GLN A 473 -14.22 5.64 3.93
N CYS A 474 -13.24 5.06 4.60
CA CYS A 474 -13.04 5.34 6.01
C CYS A 474 -11.58 5.52 6.38
N TYR A 475 -11.33 6.44 7.31
CA TYR A 475 -10.01 6.95 7.64
C TYR A 475 -9.72 6.84 9.14
N MET A 476 -8.45 6.70 9.51
CA MET A 476 -7.99 6.74 10.89
C MET A 476 -6.52 7.17 10.98
N TYR A 477 -6.18 8.04 11.92
CA TYR A 477 -4.78 8.35 12.22
C TYR A 477 -4.03 7.09 12.67
N ASN A 478 -2.76 7.01 12.32
CA ASN A 478 -1.89 5.95 12.82
C ASN A 478 -1.73 6.10 14.34
N ASN A 479 -1.63 5.00 15.10
CA ASN A 479 -1.39 5.07 16.55
C ASN A 479 -0.10 5.82 16.96
N ARG A 480 0.82 6.06 16.02
CA ARG A 480 2.05 6.83 16.20
C ARG A 480 1.90 8.31 15.86
N ASP A 481 0.81 8.71 15.22
CA ASP A 481 0.55 10.10 14.91
C ASP A 481 0.05 10.81 16.18
N VAL A 482 0.84 11.78 16.63
CA VAL A 482 0.54 12.62 17.79
C VAL A 482 0.14 14.04 17.40
N SER A 483 0.22 14.35 16.10
CA SER A 483 -0.08 15.67 15.53
C SER A 483 -1.52 15.78 15.04
N HIS A 484 -2.09 14.67 14.55
CA HIS A 484 -3.43 14.61 13.97
C HIS A 484 -3.63 15.68 12.90
N TYR A 485 -2.78 15.68 11.87
CA TYR A 485 -2.87 16.66 10.80
C TYR A 485 -4.21 16.53 10.04
N GLU A 486 -5.03 17.58 10.08
CA GLU A 486 -6.46 17.50 9.72
C GLU A 486 -6.76 17.59 8.21
N ASN A 487 -5.75 17.84 7.36
CA ASN A 487 -5.96 18.03 5.92
C ASN A 487 -5.51 16.82 5.10
N PHE A 488 -6.14 16.66 3.94
CA PHE A 488 -5.56 15.93 2.82
C PHE A 488 -4.84 16.91 1.90
N ASP A 489 -3.57 16.66 1.61
CA ASP A 489 -2.80 17.54 0.75
C ASP A 489 -3.04 17.17 -0.72
N TYR A 490 -3.14 18.16 -1.60
CA TYR A 490 -3.35 17.90 -3.02
C TYR A 490 -2.63 18.92 -3.89
N ILE A 491 -2.38 18.55 -5.14
CA ILE A 491 -1.78 19.48 -6.11
C ILE A 491 -2.87 20.33 -6.75
N GLY A 492 -2.86 21.63 -6.43
CA GLY A 492 -3.84 22.62 -6.87
C GLY A 492 -3.23 24.00 -7.09
N GLY A 493 -4.08 25.00 -7.31
CA GLY A 493 -3.68 26.41 -7.43
C GLY A 493 -2.88 26.78 -8.69
N THR A 494 -2.68 28.08 -8.92
CA THR A 494 -2.12 28.62 -10.19
C THR A 494 -0.81 27.98 -10.61
N ASP A 495 0.02 27.62 -9.63
CA ASP A 495 1.39 27.16 -9.85
C ASP A 495 1.60 25.67 -9.47
N ASN A 496 0.53 24.88 -9.41
CA ASN A 496 0.55 23.46 -8.99
C ASN A 496 1.16 23.26 -7.60
N GLU A 497 0.83 24.16 -6.68
CA GLU A 497 1.22 24.10 -5.29
C GLU A 497 0.57 22.92 -4.56
N ILE A 498 1.20 22.50 -3.48
CA ILE A 498 0.61 21.54 -2.53
C ILE A 498 -0.27 22.33 -1.56
N ILE A 499 -1.57 22.06 -1.59
CA ILE A 499 -2.59 22.78 -0.84
C ILE A 499 -3.31 21.79 0.08
N GLY A 500 -3.57 22.19 1.32
CA GLY A 500 -4.38 21.40 2.25
C GLY A 500 -5.88 21.52 1.95
N PHE A 501 -6.55 20.38 1.84
CA PHE A 501 -8.00 20.26 1.78
C PHE A 501 -8.52 19.78 3.14
N VAL A 502 -9.34 20.62 3.79
CA VAL A 502 -10.04 20.25 5.02
C VAL A 502 -11.23 19.35 4.65
N PRO A 503 -11.26 18.06 5.05
CA PRO A 503 -12.33 17.16 4.67
C PRO A 503 -13.68 17.66 5.19
N ASN A 504 -14.61 17.90 4.26
CA ASN A 504 -15.95 18.41 4.55
C ASN A 504 -17.03 17.40 4.12
N SER A 505 -18.30 17.82 4.31
CA SER A 505 -19.48 17.05 3.97
C SER A 505 -20.48 17.93 3.23
N ASP A 506 -21.06 17.40 2.16
CA ASP A 506 -22.19 18.03 1.47
C ASP A 506 -23.50 17.73 2.23
N TRP A 507 -23.62 16.54 2.81
CA TRP A 507 -24.77 16.10 3.62
C TRP A 507 -24.38 15.01 4.63
N ASP A 508 -25.10 14.93 5.74
CA ASP A 508 -25.17 13.67 6.47
C ASP A 508 -26.03 12.63 5.71
N TYR A 509 -25.74 11.35 5.93
CA TYR A 509 -26.39 10.25 5.18
C TYR A 509 -27.92 10.20 5.32
N GLU A 510 -28.46 10.46 6.51
CA GLU A 510 -29.92 10.36 6.71
C GLU A 510 -30.64 11.49 5.99
N CYS A 511 -30.12 12.72 6.08
CA CYS A 511 -30.60 13.87 5.31
C CYS A 511 -30.53 13.60 3.80
N PHE A 512 -29.38 13.13 3.30
CA PHE A 512 -29.19 12.81 1.88
C PHE A 512 -30.19 11.76 1.39
N LYS A 513 -30.34 10.65 2.13
CA LYS A 513 -31.27 9.57 1.80
C LYS A 513 -32.71 10.07 1.73
N GLN A 514 -33.14 10.92 2.66
CA GLN A 514 -34.50 11.47 2.69
C GLN A 514 -34.76 12.38 1.48
N LEU A 515 -33.88 13.34 1.22
CA LEU A 515 -33.99 14.27 0.08
C LEU A 515 -34.07 13.51 -1.25
N LEU A 516 -33.18 12.53 -1.43
CA LEU A 516 -33.14 11.73 -2.65
C LEU A 516 -34.39 10.87 -2.82
N LYS A 517 -34.91 10.30 -1.73
CA LYS A 517 -36.14 9.52 -1.74
C LYS A 517 -37.36 10.36 -2.14
N GLU A 518 -37.45 11.59 -1.63
CA GLU A 518 -38.51 12.53 -1.99
C GLU A 518 -38.43 12.96 -3.47
N GLU A 519 -37.23 13.34 -3.93
CA GLU A 519 -36.99 13.72 -5.33
C GLU A 519 -37.35 12.58 -6.29
N PHE A 520 -36.84 11.38 -6.01
CA PHE A 520 -37.01 10.23 -6.90
C PHE A 520 -38.44 9.68 -6.89
N SER A 521 -39.17 9.80 -5.78
CA SER A 521 -40.59 9.44 -5.72
C SER A 521 -41.43 10.35 -6.61
N LYS A 522 -41.20 11.67 -6.56
CA LYS A 522 -41.86 12.64 -7.45
C LYS A 522 -41.57 12.35 -8.93
N TYR A 523 -40.32 12.02 -9.25
CA TYR A 523 -39.95 11.60 -10.61
C TYR A 523 -40.76 10.37 -11.05
N LYS A 524 -40.83 9.32 -10.23
CA LYS A 524 -41.59 8.11 -10.55
C LYS A 524 -43.09 8.36 -10.71
N GLU A 525 -43.69 9.22 -9.88
CA GLU A 525 -45.09 9.62 -10.01
C GLU A 525 -45.38 10.35 -11.33
N ASN A 526 -44.48 11.25 -11.75
CA ASN A 526 -44.62 12.00 -12.99
C ASN A 526 -44.29 11.16 -14.25
N ALA A 527 -43.43 10.14 -14.11
CA ALA A 527 -43.05 9.24 -15.19
C ALA A 527 -44.03 8.06 -15.37
N ALA A 528 -44.87 7.75 -14.37
CA ALA A 528 -45.89 6.73 -14.49
C ALA A 528 -46.89 7.12 -15.60
N PRO A 529 -47.29 6.20 -16.49
CA PRO A 529 -48.31 6.49 -17.49
C PRO A 529 -49.58 6.93 -16.76
N VAL A 530 -50.07 8.12 -17.09
CA VAL A 530 -51.36 8.62 -16.61
C VAL A 530 -52.39 7.51 -16.86
N PRO A 531 -53.10 7.02 -15.84
CA PRO A 531 -54.15 6.03 -16.04
C PRO A 531 -55.10 6.61 -17.08
N ASP A 532 -55.28 5.88 -18.19
CA ASP A 532 -56.18 6.24 -19.27
C ASP A 532 -57.56 6.55 -18.64
N LEU A 533 -57.85 7.85 -18.49
CA LEU A 533 -59.13 8.33 -18.01
C LEU A 533 -60.12 8.00 -19.12
N LYS A 534 -60.62 6.76 -19.11
CA LYS A 534 -61.74 6.35 -19.94
C LYS A 534 -62.80 7.45 -19.84
N PRO A 535 -63.26 8.01 -20.97
CA PRO A 535 -64.20 9.10 -20.93
C PRO A 535 -65.46 8.63 -20.20
N ARG A 536 -65.74 9.26 -19.05
CA ARG A 536 -67.08 9.27 -18.48
C ARG A 536 -67.95 10.05 -19.45
N GLY A 537 -68.73 9.35 -20.27
CA GLY A 537 -69.76 9.98 -21.07
C GLY A 537 -70.36 9.06 -22.12
N GLY A 538 -71.61 8.64 -21.89
CA GLY A 538 -72.44 7.99 -22.91
C GLY A 538 -73.60 7.25 -22.28
N THR A 539 -74.66 8.00 -21.98
CA THR A 539 -76.02 7.60 -21.56
C THR A 539 -76.59 6.35 -22.22
#